data_AF-A0A2K8UHL6-F1
#
_entry.id   AF-A0A2K8UHL6-F1
#
_cell.length_a   1.000
_cell.length_b   1.000
_cell.length_c   1.000
_cell.angle_alpha   90.00
_cell.angle_beta   90.00
_cell.angle_gamma   90.00
#
_symmetry.space_group_name_H-M   'P 1'
#
loop_
_entity.id
_entity.type
_entity.pdbx_description
1 polymer ?
#
loop_
_entity_poly.entity_id
_entity_poly.type
_entity_poly.pdbx_seq_one_letter_code
_entity_poly.pdbx_strand_id
1 'polypeptide(L)' 'MLLRQIDRKFGPPSETVRARISSADPDSLLRWSDRILTADSLDAVLH' A
#
# COMPACT_ATOMS: atom_id res chain seq x y z
N MET A 1 -1.11 -8.14 4.63
CA MET A 1 0.22 -7.67 5.10
C MET A 1 0.49 -6.22 4.70
N LEU A 2 0.26 -5.84 3.45
CA LEU A 2 0.51 -4.49 2.93
C LEU A 2 -0.11 -3.36 3.79
N LEU A 3 -1.38 -3.49 4.19
CA LEU A 3 -2.04 -2.51 5.07
C LEU A 3 -1.29 -2.24 6.38
N ARG A 4 -0.67 -3.27 6.96
CA ARG A 4 0.12 -3.12 8.20
C ARG A 4 1.46 -2.44 7.96
N GLN A 5 2.07 -2.66 6.79
CA GLN A 5 3.30 -1.97 6.40
C GLN A 5 3.02 -0.49 6.13
N ILE A 6 1.91 -0.20 5.46
CA ILE A 6 1.42 1.16 5.23
C ILE A 6 1.19 1.88 6.56
N ASP A 7 0.45 1.26 7.47
CA ASP A 7 0.18 1.83 8.79
C ASP A 7 1.46 2.16 9.57
N ARG A 8 2.47 1.29 9.49
CA ARG A 8 3.76 1.51 10.16
C ARG A 8 4.66 2.55 9.51
N LYS A 9 4.69 2.62 8.17
CA LYS A 9 5.61 3.50 7.42
C LYS A 9 5.03 4.90 7.21
N PHE A 10 3.73 4.98 6.94
CA PHE A 10 3.04 6.21 6.56
C PHE A 10 1.94 6.62 7.54
N GLY A 11 1.62 5.79 8.53
CA GLY A 11 0.52 6.03 9.45
C GLY A 11 -0.80 5.43 8.95
N PRO A 12 -1.89 5.62 9.73
CA PRO A 12 -3.15 4.93 9.51
C PRO A 12 -3.71 5.20 8.10
N PRO A 13 -3.90 4.17 7.26
CA PRO A 13 -4.42 4.36 5.92
C PRO A 13 -5.89 4.76 5.97
N SER A 14 -6.25 5.72 5.10
CA SER A 14 -7.63 6.12 4.86
C SER A 14 -8.48 4.97 4.34
N GLU A 15 -9.81 5.11 4.49
CA GLU A 15 -10.76 4.08 4.06
C GLU A 15 -10.66 3.79 2.56
N THR A 16 -10.41 4.80 1.73
CA THR A 16 -10.17 4.66 0.29
C THR A 16 -8.99 3.75 -0.02
N VAL A 17 -7.88 3.90 0.71
CA VAL A 17 -6.67 3.06 0.53
C VAL A 17 -6.97 1.62 0.94
N ARG A 18 -7.72 1.43 2.03
CA ARG A 18 -8.15 0.11 2.49
C ARG A 18 -9.03 -0.59 1.47
N ALA A 19 -10.00 0.12 0.90
CA ALA A 19 -10.86 -0.39 -0.16
C ALA A 19 -10.03 -0.78 -1.39
N ARG A 20 -9.14 0.10 -1.85
CA ARG A 20 -8.29 -0.13 -3.03
C ARG A 20 -7.37 -1.34 -2.88
N ILE A 21 -6.80 -1.54 -1.69
CA ILE A 21 -5.96 -2.72 -1.41
C ILE A 21 -6.80 -3.99 -1.33
N SER A 22 -8.01 -3.90 -0.77
CA SER A 22 -8.90 -5.05 -0.65
C SER A 22 -9.48 -5.49 -2.00
N SER A 23 -9.64 -4.55 -2.94
CA SER A 23 -10.13 -4.80 -4.30
C SER A 23 -9.01 -5.05 -5.32
N ALA A 24 -7.74 -4.97 -4.93
CA ALA A 24 -6.62 -5.09 -5.85
C ALA A 24 -6.28 -6.54 -6.16
N ASP A 25 -5.91 -6.78 -7.42
CA ASP A 25 -5.42 -8.09 -7.86
C ASP A 25 -4.09 -8.46 -7.18
N PRO A 26 -3.80 -9.77 -7.05
CA PRO A 26 -2.58 -10.26 -6.42
C PRO A 26 -1.28 -9.66 -7.00
N ASP A 27 -1.21 -9.46 -8.32
CA ASP A 27 -0.06 -8.84 -8.98
C ASP A 27 0.16 -7.38 -8.55
N SER A 28 -0.93 -6.62 -8.37
CA SER A 28 -0.85 -5.24 -7.88
C SER A 28 -0.38 -5.20 -6.42
N LEU A 29 -0.87 -6.12 -5.59
CA LEU A 29 -0.43 -6.25 -4.20
C LEU A 29 1.05 -6.60 -4.08
N LEU A 30 1.56 -7.47 -4.94
CA LEU A 30 2.98 -7.82 -5.03
C LEU A 30 3.83 -6.59 -5.42
N ARG A 31 3.45 -5.89 -6.49
CA ARG A 31 4.16 -4.67 -6.93
C ARG A 31 4.21 -3.60 -5.84
N TRP A 32 3.11 -3.39 -5.13
CA TRP A 32 3.06 -2.44 -4.02
C TRP A 32 3.88 -2.89 -2.82
N SER A 33 3.98 -4.20 -2.58
CA SER A 33 4.81 -4.77 -1.51
C SER A 33 6.30 -4.61 -1.77
N ASP A 34 6.75 -4.61 -3.03
CA ASP A 34 8.14 -4.26 -3.36
C ASP A 34 8.37 -2.75 -3.30
N ARG A 35 7.46 -1.95 -3.87
CA ARG A 35 7.58 -0.49 -3.88
C ARG A 35 7.58 0.13 -2.48
N ILE A 36 6.81 -0.40 -1.54
CA ILE A 36 6.76 0.15 -0.17
C ILE A 36 8.10 0.06 0.55
N LEU A 37 9.03 -0.79 0.11
CA LEU A 37 10.38 -0.87 0.68
C LEU A 37 11.21 0.38 0.35
N THR A 38 11.03 0.97 -0.84
CA THR A 38 11.84 2.10 -1.33
C THR A 38 11.08 3.42 -1.46
N ALA A 39 9.74 3.39 -1.48
CA ALA A 39 8.93 4.58 -1.72
C ALA A 39 8.90 5.52 -0.50
N ASP A 40 9.02 6.82 -0.75
CA ASP A 40 8.99 7.87 0.28
C ASP A 40 7.57 8.29 0.67
N SER A 41 6.55 7.89 -0.09
CA SER A 41 5.16 8.24 0.16
C SER A 41 4.19 7.11 -0.23
N LEU A 42 3.01 7.15 0.36
CA LEU A 42 1.94 6.20 0.05
C LEU A 42 1.49 6.30 -1.41
N ASP A 43 1.44 7.52 -1.95
CA ASP A 43 1.06 7.74 -3.34
C ASP A 43 2.04 7.05 -4.29
N ALA A 44 3.36 7.18 -4.05
CA ALA A 44 4.39 6.50 -4.83
C ALA A 44 4.30 4.97 -4.78
N VAL A 45 3.74 4.40 -3.69
CA VAL A 45 3.45 2.97 -3.63
C VAL A 45 2.29 2.61 -4.56
N LEU A 46 1.21 3.40 -4.52
CA LEU A 46 -0.07 3.10 -5.17
C LEU A 46 -0.20 3.68 -6.60
N HIS A 47 0.83 4.34 -7.13
CA HIS A 47 0.87 4.95 -8.47
C HIS A 47 1.31 3.96 -9.55
#